data_AF-A0A967W2H2-F1
#
_entry.id   AF-A0A967W2H2-F1
#
_cell.length_a   1.000
_cell.length_b   1.000
_cell.length_c   1.000
_cell.angle_alpha   90.00
_cell.angle_beta   90.00
_cell.angle_gamma   90.00
#
_symmetry.space_group_name_H-M   'P 1'
#
loop_
_entity.id
_entity.type
_entity.pdbx_description
1 polymer ?
#
loop_
_entity_poly.entity_id
_entity_poly.type
_entity_poly.pdbx_seq_one_letter_code
_entity_poly.pdbx_strand_id
1 'polypeptide(L)' 'PGMEVMIVLKKDQPTGKLTKGVVKDILTNSAFHPRGIKVRLEDGQVGRVQEIIPNT' A
#
# COMPACT_ATOMS: atom_id res chain seq x y z
N PRO A 1 -2.90 -11.16 -8.28
CA PRO A 1 -2.85 -9.77 -8.80
C PRO A 1 -4.24 -9.14 -8.72
N GLY A 2 -4.40 -7.93 -8.18
CA GLY A 2 -5.70 -7.25 -8.22
C GLY A 2 -6.32 -6.81 -6.90
N MET A 3 -5.61 -6.86 -5.76
CA MET A 3 -6.18 -6.41 -4.49
C MET A 3 -6.21 -4.88 -4.44
N GLU A 4 -7.40 -4.30 -4.29
CA GLU A 4 -7.54 -2.87 -4.04
C GLU A 4 -7.11 -2.55 -2.61
N VAL A 5 -6.21 -1.60 -2.48
CA VAL A 5 -5.67 -1.15 -1.20
C VAL A 5 -5.63 0.37 -1.16
N MET A 6 -5.63 0.89 0.05
CA MET A 6 -5.24 2.27 0.31
C MET A 6 -3.86 2.30 0.92
N ILE A 7 -2.95 3.00 0.26
CA ILE A 7 -1.56 3.17 0.71
C ILE A 7 -1.29 4.62 1.10
N VAL A 8 -0.39 4.80 2.06
CA VAL A 8 0.23 6.09 2.34
C VAL A 8 1.56 6.19 1.58
N LEU A 9 1.69 7.21 0.74
CA LEU A 9 2.93 7.52 0.04
C LEU A 9 3.90 8.23 0.98
N LYS A 10 5.21 8.15 0.71
CA LYS A 10 6.23 8.82 1.55
C LYS A 10 5.97 10.32 1.68
N LYS A 11 5.55 10.98 0.60
CA LYS A 11 5.22 12.42 0.57
C LYS A 11 3.98 12.76 1.41
N ASP A 12 3.07 11.81 1.57
CA ASP A 12 1.78 12.00 2.22
C ASP A 12 1.80 11.54 3.70
N GLN A 13 2.87 10.89 4.17
CA GLN A 13 3.07 10.50 5.58
C GLN A 13 2.79 11.59 6.61
N PRO A 14 3.21 12.86 6.45
CA PRO A 14 2.89 13.91 7.43
C PRO A 14 1.41 14.30 7.43
N THR A 15 0.72 14.15 6.29
CA THR A 15 -0.70 14.52 6.14
C THR A 15 -1.66 13.38 6.39
N GLY A 16 -1.18 12.14 6.36
CA GLY A 16 -2.00 10.94 6.42
C GLY A 16 -2.84 10.67 5.17
N LYS A 17 -2.66 11.44 4.08
CA LYS A 17 -3.44 11.26 2.85
C LYS A 17 -3.20 9.87 2.26
N LEU A 18 -4.31 9.17 2.01
CA LEU A 18 -4.30 7.83 1.42
C LEU A 18 -4.51 7.91 -0.09
N THR A 19 -3.82 7.01 -0.80
CA THR A 19 -3.97 6.82 -2.24
C THR A 19 -4.54 5.43 -2.47
N LYS A 20 -5.69 5.36 -3.12
CA LYS A 20 -6.31 4.10 -3.54
C LYS A 20 -5.61 3.59 -4.80
N GLY A 21 -5.37 2.29 -4.87
CA GLY A 21 -4.93 1.63 -6.09
C GLY A 21 -4.83 0.11 -5.95
N VAL A 22 -4.46 -0.53 -7.04
CA VAL A 22 -4.35 -1.98 -7.13
C VAL A 22 -2.90 -2.41 -6.88
N VAL A 23 -2.70 -3.41 -6.02
CA VAL A 23 -1.36 -3.95 -5.74
C VAL A 23 -0.81 -4.68 -6.96
N LYS A 24 0.37 -4.23 -7.42
CA LYS A 24 1.19 -4.89 -8.42
C LYS A 24 2.21 -5.82 -7.77
N ASP A 25 3.09 -5.26 -6.92
CA ASP A 25 4.16 -6.00 -6.25
C ASP A 25 4.13 -5.80 -4.74
N ILE A 26 4.41 -6.87 -3.98
CA ILE A 26 4.67 -6.78 -2.54
C ILE A 26 6.18 -6.62 -2.35
N LEU A 27 6.61 -5.54 -1.68
CA LEU A 27 8.02 -5.18 -1.51
C LEU A 27 8.55 -5.47 -0.10
N THR A 28 7.83 -6.28 0.68
CA THR A 28 8.20 -6.61 2.06
C THR A 28 8.46 -8.10 2.18
N ASN A 29 9.65 -8.46 2.67
CA ASN A 29 10.14 -9.85 2.69
C ASN A 29 10.13 -10.49 4.09
N SER A 30 10.00 -9.70 5.16
CA SER A 30 9.90 -10.22 6.54
C SER A 30 8.48 -10.73 6.83
N ALA A 31 8.28 -11.53 7.88
CA ALA A 31 6.94 -11.86 8.37
C ALA A 31 6.41 -10.78 9.34
N PHE A 32 7.31 -10.05 10.02
CA PHE A 32 6.96 -9.01 10.98
C PHE A 32 7.19 -7.62 10.41
N HIS A 33 6.15 -6.80 10.44
CA HIS A 33 6.12 -5.49 9.80
C HIS A 33 5.57 -4.41 10.73
N PRO A 34 6.40 -3.85 11.63
CA PRO A 34 5.94 -2.87 12.61
C PRO A 34 5.39 -1.58 11.97
N ARG A 35 5.74 -1.32 10.70
CA ARG A 35 5.29 -0.16 9.95
C ARG A 35 4.31 -0.53 8.81
N GLY A 36 3.77 -1.75 8.82
CA GLY A 36 2.90 -2.26 7.76
C GLY A 36 3.63 -2.74 6.50
N ILE A 37 2.84 -3.30 5.58
CA ILE A 37 3.31 -3.92 4.33
C ILE A 37 3.63 -2.82 3.31
N LYS A 38 4.84 -2.82 2.76
CA LYS A 38 5.25 -1.99 1.63
C LYS A 38 4.86 -2.67 0.32
N VAL A 39 4.19 -1.93 -0.56
CA VAL A 39 3.73 -2.42 -1.87
C VAL A 39 4.01 -1.40 -2.97
N ARG A 40 4.00 -1.88 -4.21
CA ARG A 40 3.94 -1.08 -5.44
C ARG A 40 2.56 -1.24 -6.06
N LEU A 41 1.94 -0.13 -6.43
CA LEU A 41 0.69 -0.11 -7.19
C LEU A 41 0.93 -0.31 -8.69
N GLU A 42 -0.13 -0.64 -9.43
CA GLU A 42 -0.05 -0.81 -10.90
C GLU A 42 0.42 0.44 -11.64
N ASP A 43 0.10 1.63 -11.13
CA ASP A 43 0.55 2.93 -11.63
C ASP A 43 2.02 3.25 -11.32
N GLY A 44 2.73 2.36 -10.60
CA GLY A 44 4.13 2.50 -10.23
C GLY A 44 4.37 3.23 -8.90
N GLN A 45 3.33 3.73 -8.25
CA GLN A 45 3.46 4.39 -6.94
C GLN A 45 3.83 3.37 -5.85
N VAL A 46 4.61 3.81 -4.87
CA VAL A 46 5.12 2.95 -3.78
C VAL A 46 4.78 3.55 -2.44
N GLY A 47 4.16 2.75 -1.57
CA GLY A 47 3.74 3.18 -0.24
C GLY A 47 3.56 2.02 0.73
N ARG A 48 3.03 2.35 1.90
CA ARG A 48 2.69 1.38 2.95
C ARG A 48 1.17 1.20 2.98
N VAL A 49 0.71 -0.04 2.97
CA VAL A 49 -0.71 -0.38 3.10
C VAL A 49 -1.22 0.14 4.45
N GLN A 50 -2.34 0.86 4.41
CA GLN A 50 -3.09 1.29 5.58
C GLN A 50 -4.41 0.53 5.66
N GLU A 51 -5.09 0.35 4.52
CA GLU A 51 -6.37 -0.36 4.46
C GLU A 51 -6.43 -1.28 3.23
N ILE A 52 -7.15 -2.38 3.37
CA ILE A 52 -7.46 -3.32 2.29
C ILE A 52 -8.95 -3.15 1.98
N ILE A 53 -9.29 -2.97 0.72
CA ILE A 53 -10.67 -2.84 0.28
C ILE A 53 -11.18 -4.24 -0.07
N PRO A 54 -12.15 -4.80 0.69
CA PRO A 54 -12.73 -6.09 0.35
C PRO A 54 -13.58 -5.96 -0.92
N ASN A 55 -13.40 -6.87 -1.87
CA ASN A 55 -14.29 -7.03 -3.02
C ASN A 55 -15.55 -7.73 -2.53
N THR A 56 -16.59 -6.97 -2.16
CA THR A 56 -17.92 -7.50 -1.85
C THR A 56 -18.74 -7.67 -3.12
#